data_AF-A0A8T4RGI9-F1
#
_entry.id   AF-A0A8T4RGI9-F1
#
_cell.length_a   1.000
_cell.length_b   1.000
_cell.length_c   1.000
_cell.angle_alpha   90.00
_cell.angle_beta   90.00
_cell.angle_gamma   90.00
#
_symmetry.space_group_name_H-M   'P 1'
#
loop_
_entity.id
_entity.type
_entity.pdbx_description
1 polymer ?
#
loop_
_entity_poly.entity_id
_entity_poly.type
_entity_poly.pdbx_seq_one_letter_code
_entity_poly.pdbx_strand_id
1 'polypeptide(L)'
;MYQMSQSYVPQSSGRLEYIAQNASRGKIHYSAASDVGYGSFIPFFSNTSQTIHTSSTPPHFQYNLHSKTYSLHQQNYISFTPQAEYHFIPDHFLKPGKGGKFVGHAREVQEFVEETFQHMFNQSFPDDIKISVVDEKQFRQLAPSPSTIGLSLNRSEQGLLSEVFVLNDTLGRVLLTLGHELGHVLTPTLENKHTEEAKAFAFSLAWMETIKEHDIAGLGEAVVSENPAQNGLHDVAFQFVQKLVRQGKNVWEVYQEIVSGVSSLFTTCDSTN
;
A
#
# COMPACT_ATOMS: atom_id res chain seq x y z
N MET A 1 -7.07 12.04 56.81
CA MET A 1 -8.18 12.39 55.89
C MET A 1 -7.59 13.13 54.70
N TYR A 2 -7.75 12.51 53.52
CA TYR A 2 -7.52 12.97 52.14
C TYR A 2 -6.37 13.96 51.83
N GLN A 3 -5.32 13.40 51.23
CA GLN A 3 -4.31 14.11 50.45
C GLN A 3 -4.67 13.90 48.96
N MET A 4 -5.05 14.97 48.26
CA MET A 4 -5.29 14.93 46.81
C MET A 4 -3.95 15.05 46.06
N SER A 5 -3.56 14.00 45.35
CA SER A 5 -2.47 14.05 44.37
C SER A 5 -3.05 14.40 42.99
N GLN A 6 -2.66 15.54 42.44
CA GLN A 6 -2.90 15.85 41.03
C GLN A 6 -1.95 15.03 40.17
N SER A 7 -2.51 14.18 39.30
CA SER A 7 -1.80 13.46 38.26
C SER A 7 -1.62 14.37 37.03
N TYR A 8 -0.36 14.65 36.72
CA TYR A 8 0.06 15.26 35.46
C TYR A 8 -0.21 14.28 34.32
N VAL A 9 -1.00 14.70 33.32
CA VAL A 9 -1.18 13.98 32.06
C VAL A 9 -0.20 14.60 31.05
N PRO A 10 0.78 13.87 30.49
CA PRO A 10 1.54 14.39 29.37
C PRO A 10 0.66 14.33 28.11
N GLN A 11 0.29 15.50 27.59
CA GLN A 11 -0.22 15.64 26.22
C GLN A 11 0.90 15.29 25.25
N SER A 12 0.94 14.04 24.81
CA SER A 12 1.67 13.61 23.63
C SER A 12 0.91 14.07 22.38
N SER A 13 1.03 15.35 22.03
CA SER A 13 0.68 15.83 20.70
C SER A 13 1.68 15.26 19.70
N GLY A 14 1.27 14.21 18.99
CA GLY A 14 2.06 13.55 17.96
C GLY A 14 2.49 14.55 16.88
N ARG A 15 3.78 14.55 16.59
CA ARG A 15 4.49 15.48 15.69
C ARG A 15 4.09 15.35 14.19
N LEU A 16 3.01 14.61 13.90
CA LEU A 16 2.50 14.31 12.56
C LEU A 16 1.53 15.38 12.02
N GLU A 17 1.02 16.29 12.85
CA GLU A 17 0.13 17.39 12.39
C GLU A 17 0.86 18.50 11.60
N TYR A 18 2.19 18.61 11.71
CA TYR A 18 2.92 19.74 11.12
C TYR A 18 3.16 19.63 9.61
N ILE A 19 3.08 18.42 9.02
CA ILE A 19 3.41 18.21 7.60
C ILE A 19 2.16 18.24 6.71
N ALA A 20 0.99 17.84 7.22
CA ALA A 20 -0.24 17.77 6.44
C ALA A 20 -0.94 19.14 6.24
N GLN A 21 -0.79 20.10 7.16
CA GLN A 21 -1.52 21.38 7.09
C GLN A 21 -0.92 22.40 6.10
N ASN A 22 0.32 22.22 5.64
CA ASN A 22 0.96 23.16 4.70
C ASN A 22 0.71 22.84 3.21
N ALA A 23 0.05 21.73 2.88
CA ALA A 23 -0.25 21.34 1.49
C ALA A 23 -1.56 21.94 0.93
N SER A 24 -2.38 22.60 1.75
CA SER A 24 -3.75 23.04 1.37
C SER A 24 -3.94 24.55 1.23
N ARG A 25 -2.89 25.31 0.87
CA ARG A 25 -3.00 26.73 0.52
C ARG A 25 -2.34 27.07 -0.81
N GLY A 26 -2.84 26.45 -1.87
CA GLY A 26 -2.67 26.93 -3.24
C GLY A 26 -4.03 27.18 -3.87
N LYS A 27 -4.53 28.42 -3.80
CA LYS A 27 -5.70 28.86 -4.58
C LYS A 27 -5.33 28.80 -6.06
N ILE A 28 -5.85 27.84 -6.80
CA ILE A 28 -5.81 27.84 -8.26
C ILE A 28 -7.11 28.49 -8.75
N HIS A 29 -6.96 29.64 -9.42
CA HIS A 29 -8.02 30.30 -10.17
C HIS A 29 -8.25 29.53 -11.48
N TYR A 30 -9.50 29.14 -11.76
CA TYR A 30 -9.92 28.69 -13.08
C TYR A 30 -10.61 29.85 -13.79
N SER A 31 -10.07 30.25 -14.94
CA SER A 31 -10.78 31.09 -15.91
C SER A 31 -11.38 30.17 -16.95
N ALA A 32 -12.71 30.14 -17.02
CA ALA A 32 -13.45 29.52 -18.11
C ALA A 32 -13.52 30.50 -19.29
N ALA A 33 -13.22 30.01 -20.49
CA ALA A 33 -13.63 30.66 -21.73
C ALA A 33 -14.07 29.58 -22.73
N SER A 34 -15.36 29.54 -22.98
CA SER A 34 -16.00 28.96 -24.14
C SER A 34 -15.86 29.94 -25.31
N ASP A 35 -15.42 29.49 -26.48
CA ASP A 35 -16.15 29.78 -27.73
C ASP A 35 -15.70 28.91 -28.91
N VAL A 36 -16.64 28.73 -29.83
CA VAL A 36 -16.60 27.97 -31.08
C VAL A 36 -16.01 28.85 -32.19
N GLY A 37 -15.19 28.28 -33.09
CA GLY A 37 -14.79 29.01 -34.31
C GLY A 37 -13.94 28.21 -35.28
N TYR A 38 -14.52 27.90 -36.44
CA TYR A 38 -13.87 27.36 -37.64
C TYR A 38 -12.75 28.29 -38.17
N GLY A 39 -11.67 27.71 -38.70
CA GLY A 39 -10.72 28.44 -39.54
C GLY A 39 -9.42 27.70 -39.84
N SER A 40 -9.31 27.13 -41.03
CA SER A 40 -8.05 26.65 -41.64
C SER A 40 -7.09 27.82 -41.86
N PHE A 41 -5.79 27.71 -41.59
CA PHE A 41 -4.68 28.34 -42.37
C PHE A 41 -3.28 27.85 -41.90
N ILE A 42 -2.48 27.50 -42.91
CA ILE A 42 -1.02 27.26 -43.13
C ILE A 42 -0.01 27.60 -41.99
N PRO A 43 1.06 26.80 -41.79
CA PRO A 43 2.20 27.19 -40.95
C PRO A 43 3.21 28.05 -41.74
N PHE A 44 3.46 29.27 -41.25
CA PHE A 44 4.65 30.05 -41.62
C PHE A 44 5.69 29.95 -40.49
N PHE A 45 6.89 29.50 -40.85
CA PHE A 45 8.08 29.61 -40.03
C PHE A 45 8.54 31.07 -39.96
N SER A 46 8.87 31.56 -38.76
CA SER A 46 9.76 32.71 -38.60
C SER A 46 10.48 32.64 -37.26
N ASN A 47 11.80 32.51 -37.34
CA ASN A 47 12.75 32.82 -36.28
C ASN A 47 12.68 34.32 -35.96
N THR A 48 12.75 34.68 -34.69
CA THR A 48 13.31 35.98 -34.32
C THR A 48 13.92 35.91 -32.92
N SER A 49 15.21 36.24 -32.87
CA SER A 49 16.01 36.34 -31.66
C SER A 49 15.95 37.76 -31.08
N GLN A 50 16.31 37.83 -29.79
CA GLN A 50 16.83 38.98 -29.03
C GLN A 50 15.81 39.97 -28.46
N THR A 51 15.88 40.19 -27.14
CA THR A 51 16.55 41.39 -26.60
C THR A 51 16.81 41.27 -25.09
N ILE A 52 18.00 41.72 -24.70
CA ILE A 52 18.49 41.87 -23.33
C ILE A 52 18.02 43.23 -22.83
N HIS A 53 17.40 43.29 -21.65
CA HIS A 53 17.24 44.53 -20.89
C HIS A 53 17.70 44.31 -19.45
N THR A 54 18.82 44.94 -19.13
CA THR A 54 19.33 45.16 -17.78
C THR A 54 18.60 46.35 -17.17
N SER A 55 18.06 46.17 -15.96
CA SER A 55 17.70 47.29 -15.08
C SER A 55 17.94 46.89 -13.62
N SER A 56 18.75 47.71 -12.97
CA SER A 56 19.23 47.61 -11.59
C SER A 56 18.29 48.36 -10.64
N THR A 57 17.94 47.73 -9.51
CA THR A 57 17.28 48.37 -8.35
C THR A 57 17.60 47.58 -7.05
N PRO A 58 17.44 48.19 -5.85
CA PRO A 58 18.38 48.11 -4.71
C PRO A 58 18.05 47.00 -3.67
N PRO A 59 18.90 46.78 -2.63
CA PRO A 59 18.91 45.54 -1.87
C PRO A 59 17.79 45.49 -0.83
N HIS A 60 16.80 44.64 -1.06
CA HIS A 60 15.88 44.19 -0.01
C HIS A 60 16.48 43.01 0.73
N PHE A 61 16.59 43.13 2.06
CA PHE A 61 16.95 42.05 2.97
C PHE A 61 16.00 40.86 2.79
N GLN A 62 16.46 39.81 2.10
CA GLN A 62 15.80 38.51 2.06
C GLN A 62 16.21 37.70 3.28
N TYR A 63 15.25 37.44 4.17
CA TYR A 63 15.34 36.35 5.11
C TYR A 63 15.35 35.04 4.29
N ASN A 64 16.50 34.38 4.25
CA ASN A 64 16.67 33.04 3.68
C ASN A 64 15.91 32.04 4.58
N LEU A 65 14.60 31.94 4.39
CA LEU A 65 13.89 30.73 4.80
C LEU A 65 14.28 29.66 3.78
N HIS A 66 15.26 28.85 4.15
CA HIS A 66 15.61 27.61 3.46
C HIS A 66 14.43 26.64 3.62
N SER A 67 13.32 26.91 2.92
CA SER A 67 12.30 25.90 2.66
C SER A 67 12.98 24.89 1.76
N LYS A 68 13.40 23.75 2.34
CA LYS A 68 13.67 22.55 1.58
C LYS A 68 12.37 22.17 0.90
N THR A 69 12.17 22.72 -0.30
CA THR A 69 11.15 22.26 -1.21
C THR A 69 11.59 20.86 -1.60
N TYR A 70 11.06 19.86 -0.91
CA TYR A 70 11.12 18.49 -1.41
C TYR A 70 10.25 18.48 -2.66
N SER A 71 10.84 18.84 -3.80
CA SER A 71 10.29 18.46 -5.09
C SER A 71 10.28 16.95 -5.07
N LEU A 72 9.09 16.38 -4.86
CA LEU A 72 8.82 14.97 -5.00
C LEU A 72 9.08 14.66 -6.47
N HIS A 73 10.34 14.39 -6.75
CA HIS A 73 10.82 14.02 -8.06
C HIS A 73 10.01 12.77 -8.39
N GLN A 74 9.13 12.87 -9.39
CA GLN A 74 8.54 11.73 -10.09
C GLN A 74 9.71 10.94 -10.70
N GLN A 75 10.46 10.23 -9.87
CA GLN A 75 11.51 9.34 -10.30
C GLN A 75 10.79 8.11 -10.81
N ASN A 76 10.59 8.09 -12.12
CA ASN A 76 10.60 6.91 -12.97
C ASN A 76 10.18 5.60 -12.27
N TYR A 77 8.87 5.40 -12.07
CA TYR A 77 8.29 4.06 -12.02
C TYR A 77 8.39 3.33 -13.39
N ILE A 78 9.02 3.99 -14.37
CA ILE A 78 9.30 3.51 -15.71
C ILE A 78 10.49 2.54 -15.66
N SER A 79 10.27 1.32 -15.16
CA SER A 79 10.89 0.12 -15.73
C SER A 79 10.34 -1.18 -15.12
N PHE A 80 9.04 -1.26 -14.85
CA PHE A 80 8.41 -2.56 -14.67
C PHE A 80 8.08 -3.09 -16.05
N THR A 81 8.83 -4.08 -16.53
CA THR A 81 8.35 -4.91 -17.65
C THR A 81 7.05 -5.56 -17.17
N PRO A 82 5.92 -5.38 -17.87
CA PRO A 82 4.70 -6.07 -17.52
C PRO A 82 4.97 -7.57 -17.68
N GLN A 83 5.18 -8.22 -16.54
CA GLN A 83 5.13 -9.67 -16.45
C GLN A 83 3.67 -10.07 -16.60
N ALA A 84 3.37 -11.35 -16.85
CA ALA A 84 1.98 -11.80 -16.77
C ALA A 84 1.40 -11.31 -15.43
N GLU A 85 0.39 -10.45 -15.52
CA GLU A 85 -0.21 -9.79 -14.39
C GLU A 85 -1.14 -10.81 -13.71
N TYR A 86 -0.83 -11.12 -12.46
CA TYR A 86 -1.58 -12.07 -11.66
C TYR A 86 -2.09 -11.34 -10.41
N HIS A 87 -3.32 -11.64 -9.99
CA HIS A 87 -4.08 -10.73 -9.13
C HIS A 87 -4.70 -11.44 -7.93
N PHE A 88 -4.41 -10.93 -6.74
CA PHE A 88 -5.15 -11.29 -5.52
C PHE A 88 -6.61 -10.84 -5.64
N ILE A 89 -7.55 -11.78 -5.47
CA ILE A 89 -9.00 -11.54 -5.59
C ILE A 89 -9.65 -11.66 -4.19
N PRO A 90 -9.88 -10.55 -3.47
CA PRO A 90 -10.41 -10.55 -2.12
C PRO A 90 -11.85 -11.06 -2.04
N ASP A 91 -12.62 -10.96 -3.13
CA ASP A 91 -14.02 -11.41 -3.18
C ASP A 91 -14.17 -12.89 -2.90
N HIS A 92 -13.16 -13.70 -3.23
CA HIS A 92 -13.24 -15.12 -2.94
C HIS A 92 -13.20 -15.40 -1.42
N PHE A 93 -12.63 -14.48 -0.65
CA PHE A 93 -12.48 -14.57 0.81
C PHE A 93 -13.55 -13.78 1.58
N LEU A 94 -14.56 -13.26 0.90
CA LEU A 94 -15.65 -12.49 1.51
C LEU A 94 -17.00 -13.12 1.19
N LYS A 95 -17.86 -13.22 2.20
CA LYS A 95 -19.27 -13.55 1.98
C LYS A 95 -19.92 -12.45 1.11
N PRO A 96 -20.70 -12.80 0.07
CA PRO A 96 -21.36 -11.81 -0.78
C PRO A 96 -22.18 -10.80 0.03
N GLY A 97 -22.02 -9.50 -0.27
CA GLY A 97 -22.72 -8.41 0.42
C GLY A 97 -22.24 -8.11 1.85
N LYS A 98 -21.15 -8.74 2.31
CA LYS A 98 -20.58 -8.53 3.65
C LYS A 98 -19.26 -7.75 3.65
N GLY A 99 -18.93 -7.05 2.57
CA GLY A 99 -17.71 -6.25 2.45
C GLY A 99 -17.65 -5.00 3.36
N GLY A 100 -18.73 -4.64 4.05
CA GLY A 100 -18.77 -3.48 4.95
C GLY A 100 -18.90 -2.13 4.22
N LYS A 101 -18.54 -1.04 4.92
CA LYS A 101 -18.60 0.33 4.39
C LYS A 101 -17.59 0.57 3.26
N PHE A 102 -17.82 1.55 2.40
CA PHE A 102 -16.79 2.02 1.47
C PHE A 102 -15.66 2.73 2.22
N VAL A 103 -14.43 2.59 1.74
CA VAL A 103 -13.21 3.20 2.29
C VAL A 103 -12.53 3.99 1.18
N GLY A 104 -12.44 5.31 1.34
CA GLY A 104 -11.80 6.18 0.35
C GLY A 104 -10.33 6.49 0.63
N HIS A 105 -9.90 6.41 1.89
CA HIS A 105 -8.58 6.89 2.33
C HIS A 105 -7.98 6.03 3.44
N ALA A 106 -6.65 6.02 3.54
CA ALA A 106 -5.90 5.17 4.49
C ALA A 106 -6.28 5.40 5.96
N ARG A 107 -6.58 6.64 6.38
CA ARG A 107 -7.00 6.96 7.75
C ARG A 107 -8.24 6.18 8.22
N GLU A 108 -9.09 5.75 7.29
CA GLU A 108 -10.35 5.08 7.60
C GLU A 108 -10.16 3.59 7.92
N VAL A 109 -8.96 3.05 7.62
CA VAL A 109 -8.55 1.66 7.89
C VAL A 109 -7.38 1.55 8.85
N GLN A 110 -6.75 2.67 9.20
CA GLN A 110 -5.54 2.70 10.03
C GLN A 110 -5.70 1.92 11.33
N GLU A 111 -6.73 2.24 12.12
CA GLU A 111 -6.97 1.58 13.41
C GLU A 111 -7.15 0.06 13.26
N PHE A 112 -7.85 -0.39 12.21
CA PHE A 112 -8.06 -1.82 11.97
C PHE A 112 -6.78 -2.55 11.54
N VAL A 113 -5.93 -1.90 10.74
CA VAL A 113 -4.61 -2.44 10.37
C VAL A 113 -3.72 -2.56 11.60
N GLU A 114 -3.64 -1.51 12.40
CA GLU A 114 -2.85 -1.49 13.64
C GLU A 114 -3.34 -2.52 14.65
N GLU A 115 -4.67 -2.64 14.82
CA GLU A 115 -5.31 -3.63 15.68
C GLU A 115 -5.00 -5.06 15.22
N THR A 116 -5.19 -5.36 13.94
CA THR A 116 -4.90 -6.70 13.37
C THR A 116 -3.43 -7.04 13.56
N PHE A 117 -2.53 -6.10 13.26
CA PHE A 117 -1.09 -6.29 13.44
C PHE A 117 -0.72 -6.53 14.91
N GLN A 118 -1.29 -5.75 15.84
CA GLN A 118 -1.07 -5.92 17.27
C GLN A 118 -1.54 -7.31 17.74
N HIS A 119 -2.65 -7.83 17.23
CA HIS A 119 -3.10 -9.19 17.54
C HIS A 119 -2.16 -10.27 16.99
N MET A 120 -1.62 -10.10 15.78
CA MET A 120 -0.70 -11.07 15.18
C MET A 120 0.69 -11.08 15.84
N PHE A 121 1.25 -9.90 16.08
CA PHE A 121 2.65 -9.75 16.47
C PHE A 121 2.86 -9.42 17.94
N ASN A 122 1.78 -9.05 18.66
CA ASN A 122 1.85 -8.47 19.98
C ASN A 122 2.78 -7.23 20.04
N GLN A 123 2.82 -6.47 18.95
CA GLN A 123 3.68 -5.31 18.75
C GLN A 123 2.93 -4.22 17.97
N SER A 124 3.37 -2.97 18.11
CA SER A 124 2.82 -1.86 17.33
C SER A 124 3.18 -1.99 15.85
N PHE A 125 2.31 -1.48 14.98
CA PHE A 125 2.56 -1.42 13.54
C PHE A 125 3.85 -0.62 13.26
N PRO A 126 4.73 -1.10 12.35
CA PRO A 126 6.01 -0.46 12.09
C PRO A 126 5.86 0.92 11.45
N ASP A 127 6.79 1.83 11.77
CA ASP A 127 6.78 3.22 11.29
C ASP A 127 7.49 3.41 9.95
N ASP A 128 8.12 2.35 9.42
CA ASP A 128 8.83 2.33 8.15
C ASP A 128 7.98 1.79 6.97
N ILE A 129 6.67 1.61 7.19
CA ILE A 129 5.69 1.23 6.15
C ILE A 129 4.62 2.32 6.04
N LYS A 130 4.41 2.82 4.81
CA LYS A 130 3.35 3.77 4.51
C LYS A 130 2.23 3.11 3.70
N ILE A 131 1.01 3.21 4.20
CA ILE A 131 -0.20 2.73 3.54
C ILE A 131 -0.93 3.88 2.86
N SER A 132 -1.36 3.65 1.61
CA SER A 132 -2.17 4.59 0.83
C SER A 132 -3.37 3.86 0.24
N VAL A 133 -4.57 4.38 0.49
CA VAL A 133 -5.80 3.99 -0.22
C VAL A 133 -6.11 5.10 -1.21
N VAL A 134 -6.21 4.76 -2.49
CA VAL A 134 -6.27 5.73 -3.61
C VAL A 134 -7.42 5.41 -4.55
N ASP A 135 -7.87 6.40 -5.31
CA ASP A 135 -8.89 6.19 -6.33
C ASP A 135 -8.35 5.46 -7.58
N GLU A 136 -9.26 4.92 -8.39
CA GLU A 136 -8.96 4.22 -9.64
C GLU A 136 -8.01 5.00 -10.55
N LYS A 137 -8.24 6.31 -10.73
CA LYS A 137 -7.45 7.13 -11.64
C LYS A 137 -6.01 7.25 -11.15
N GLN A 138 -5.81 7.46 -9.86
CA GLN A 138 -4.49 7.51 -9.23
C GLN A 138 -3.83 6.13 -9.22
N PHE A 139 -4.57 5.08 -8.88
CA PHE A 139 -4.05 3.72 -8.81
C PHE A 139 -3.56 3.24 -10.18
N ARG A 140 -4.29 3.49 -11.26
CA ARG A 140 -3.89 3.08 -12.63
C ARG A 140 -2.67 3.82 -13.16
N GLN A 141 -2.29 4.96 -12.56
CA GLN A 141 -1.00 5.59 -12.86
C GLN A 141 0.17 4.81 -12.26
N LEU A 142 -0.06 4.05 -11.18
CA LEU A 142 0.92 3.23 -10.49
C LEU A 142 0.94 1.78 -11.02
N ALA A 143 -0.24 1.18 -11.18
CA ALA A 143 -0.47 -0.17 -11.65
C ALA A 143 -1.50 -0.18 -12.80
N PRO A 144 -1.06 -0.08 -14.07
CA PRO A 144 -1.95 0.09 -15.22
C PRO A 144 -2.94 -1.06 -15.46
N SER A 145 -2.64 -2.27 -14.98
CA SER A 145 -3.54 -3.42 -15.09
C SER A 145 -4.90 -3.13 -14.49
N PRO A 146 -6.03 -3.41 -15.16
CA PRO A 146 -7.36 -3.25 -14.57
C PRO A 146 -7.64 -4.26 -13.45
N SER A 147 -6.95 -5.40 -13.43
CA SER A 147 -7.19 -6.47 -12.47
C SER A 147 -6.31 -6.38 -11.23
N THR A 148 -5.26 -5.54 -11.23
CA THR A 148 -4.48 -5.26 -10.03
C THR A 148 -5.27 -4.33 -9.11
N ILE A 149 -5.33 -4.65 -7.83
CA ILE A 149 -6.04 -3.83 -6.83
C ILE A 149 -5.17 -3.48 -5.62
N GLY A 150 -3.96 -4.06 -5.54
CA GLY A 150 -2.94 -3.79 -4.55
C GLY A 150 -1.56 -3.71 -5.22
N LEU A 151 -0.67 -2.94 -4.63
CA LEU A 151 0.72 -2.82 -5.05
C LEU A 151 1.59 -2.52 -3.83
N SER A 152 2.65 -3.30 -3.67
CA SER A 152 3.66 -3.11 -2.64
C SER A 152 5.01 -2.75 -3.26
N LEU A 153 5.74 -1.86 -2.58
CA LEU A 153 7.12 -1.48 -2.89
C LEU A 153 7.93 -1.68 -1.63
N ASN A 154 8.56 -2.85 -1.51
CA ASN A 154 9.46 -3.16 -0.41
C ASN A 154 10.81 -2.49 -0.64
N ARG A 155 11.16 -1.54 0.23
CA ARG A 155 12.46 -0.85 0.17
C ARG A 155 13.26 -0.91 1.47
N SER A 156 12.85 -1.81 2.36
CA SER A 156 13.44 -2.00 3.68
C SER A 156 14.92 -2.39 3.60
N GLU A 157 15.29 -3.24 2.64
CA GLU A 157 16.69 -3.66 2.43
C GLU A 157 17.62 -2.52 2.01
N GLN A 158 17.08 -1.44 1.45
CA GLN A 158 17.82 -0.22 1.14
C GLN A 158 17.78 0.81 2.28
N GLY A 159 17.18 0.47 3.43
CA GLY A 159 16.96 1.38 4.55
C GLY A 159 16.00 2.52 4.22
N LEU A 160 15.09 2.30 3.26
CA LEU A 160 14.10 3.28 2.81
C LEU A 160 12.69 2.85 3.22
N LEU A 161 11.77 3.84 3.26
CA LEU A 161 10.36 3.63 3.56
C LEU A 161 9.71 2.70 2.51
N SER A 162 9.13 1.60 2.96
CA SER A 162 8.29 0.74 2.13
C SER A 162 6.91 1.37 1.93
N GLU A 163 6.31 1.18 0.76
CA GLU A 163 4.99 1.75 0.43
C GLU A 163 4.02 0.66 -0.02
N VAL A 164 2.79 0.74 0.48
CA VAL A 164 1.66 -0.11 0.08
C VAL A 164 0.55 0.78 -0.46
N PHE A 165 0.08 0.48 -1.66
CA PHE A 165 -1.03 1.16 -2.32
C PHE A 165 -2.16 0.16 -2.55
N VAL A 166 -3.38 0.55 -2.21
CA VAL A 166 -4.57 -0.26 -2.45
C VAL A 166 -5.65 0.61 -3.09
N LEU A 167 -6.35 0.04 -4.06
CA LEU A 167 -7.51 0.67 -4.69
C LEU A 167 -8.66 0.81 -3.67
N ASN A 168 -9.29 1.98 -3.63
CA ASN A 168 -10.43 2.23 -2.76
C ASN A 168 -11.62 1.32 -3.10
N ASP A 169 -12.26 0.77 -2.06
CA ASP A 169 -13.35 -0.19 -2.21
C ASP A 169 -14.09 -0.37 -0.87
N THR A 170 -14.91 -1.42 -0.76
CA THR A 170 -15.47 -1.88 0.51
C THR A 170 -14.36 -2.24 1.50
N LEU A 171 -14.64 -2.01 2.79
CA LEU A 171 -13.72 -2.18 3.91
C LEU A 171 -13.06 -3.56 3.93
N GLY A 172 -13.85 -4.62 3.73
CA GLY A 172 -13.35 -5.98 3.65
C GLY A 172 -12.38 -6.16 2.49
N ARG A 173 -12.71 -5.68 1.29
CA ARG A 173 -11.82 -5.78 0.13
C ARG A 173 -10.50 -5.05 0.38
N VAL A 174 -10.55 -3.82 0.92
CA VAL A 174 -9.35 -3.05 1.25
C VAL A 174 -8.49 -3.76 2.31
N LEU A 175 -9.07 -4.21 3.42
CA LEU A 175 -8.30 -4.86 4.49
C LEU A 175 -7.68 -6.20 4.07
N LEU A 176 -8.37 -6.98 3.24
CA LEU A 176 -7.85 -8.25 2.74
C LEU A 176 -6.71 -8.04 1.74
N THR A 177 -6.86 -7.07 0.83
CA THR A 177 -5.78 -6.70 -0.09
C THR A 177 -4.58 -6.16 0.68
N LEU A 178 -4.80 -5.30 1.69
CA LEU A 178 -3.72 -4.83 2.56
C LEU A 178 -2.99 -5.98 3.25
N GLY A 179 -3.72 -6.99 3.77
CA GLY A 179 -3.11 -8.18 4.34
C GLY A 179 -2.13 -8.85 3.37
N HIS A 180 -2.54 -9.08 2.12
CA HIS A 180 -1.66 -9.65 1.09
C HIS A 180 -0.43 -8.77 0.82
N GLU A 181 -0.62 -7.47 0.57
CA GLU A 181 0.48 -6.56 0.26
C GLU A 181 1.47 -6.38 1.43
N LEU A 182 0.98 -6.39 2.68
CA LEU A 182 1.82 -6.37 3.87
C LEU A 182 2.71 -7.61 3.96
N GLY A 183 2.23 -8.76 3.49
CA GLY A 183 3.01 -9.99 3.40
C GLY A 183 4.28 -9.86 2.53
N HIS A 184 4.29 -8.94 1.56
CA HIS A 184 5.47 -8.64 0.73
C HIS A 184 6.47 -7.70 1.40
N VAL A 185 6.00 -6.75 2.23
CA VAL A 185 6.85 -5.66 2.74
C VAL A 185 7.38 -5.87 4.16
N LEU A 186 6.78 -6.77 4.94
CA LEU A 186 7.18 -7.02 6.34
C LEU A 186 8.50 -7.79 6.48
N THR A 187 8.97 -8.42 5.40
CA THR A 187 10.22 -9.17 5.36
C THR A 187 10.95 -8.91 4.04
N PRO A 188 12.25 -9.23 3.94
CA PRO A 188 12.98 -9.13 2.67
C PRO A 188 12.26 -9.82 1.50
N THR A 189 12.45 -9.29 0.30
CA THR A 189 11.86 -9.86 -0.92
C THR A 189 12.61 -11.16 -1.26
N LEU A 190 11.88 -12.26 -1.47
CA LEU A 190 12.48 -13.53 -1.84
C LEU A 190 12.82 -13.53 -3.34
N GLU A 191 13.97 -14.11 -3.70
CA GLU A 191 14.44 -14.15 -5.09
C GLU A 191 13.48 -14.92 -6.02
N ASN A 192 12.89 -16.00 -5.51
CA ASN A 192 11.94 -16.81 -6.27
C ASN A 192 10.53 -16.22 -6.15
N LYS A 193 10.01 -15.72 -7.28
CA LYS A 193 8.67 -15.10 -7.35
C LYS A 193 7.54 -15.98 -6.81
N HIS A 194 7.53 -17.29 -7.09
CA HIS A 194 6.48 -18.16 -6.56
C HIS A 194 6.55 -18.32 -5.04
N THR A 195 7.76 -18.32 -4.49
CA THR A 195 7.98 -18.40 -3.04
C THR A 195 7.62 -17.07 -2.38
N GLU A 196 7.92 -15.94 -3.03
CA GLU A 196 7.49 -14.60 -2.60
C GLU A 196 5.95 -14.48 -2.55
N GLU A 197 5.26 -14.97 -3.59
CA GLU A 197 3.80 -15.04 -3.59
C GLU A 197 3.28 -15.98 -2.48
N ALA A 198 3.87 -17.17 -2.31
CA ALA A 198 3.47 -18.10 -1.26
C ALA A 198 3.63 -17.49 0.14
N LYS A 199 4.69 -16.71 0.35
CA LYS A 199 4.90 -15.93 1.57
C LYS A 199 3.75 -14.94 1.79
N ALA A 200 3.40 -14.15 0.78
CA ALA A 200 2.30 -13.19 0.87
C ALA A 200 0.94 -13.86 1.11
N PHE A 201 0.67 -15.02 0.49
CA PHE A 201 -0.55 -15.80 0.79
C PHE A 201 -0.57 -16.37 2.19
N ALA A 202 0.55 -16.93 2.67
CA ALA A 202 0.63 -17.45 4.04
C ALA A 202 0.36 -16.33 5.06
N PHE A 203 0.98 -15.16 4.86
CA PHE A 203 0.70 -14.00 5.69
C PHE A 203 -0.76 -13.54 5.57
N SER A 204 -1.31 -13.43 4.35
CA SER A 204 -2.69 -13.02 4.10
C SER A 204 -3.70 -13.95 4.79
N LEU A 205 -3.45 -15.27 4.81
CA LEU A 205 -4.29 -16.23 5.52
C LEU A 205 -4.24 -16.04 7.03
N ALA A 206 -3.05 -15.85 7.61
CA ALA A 206 -2.93 -15.57 9.05
C ALA A 206 -3.59 -14.23 9.41
N TRP A 207 -3.47 -13.23 8.55
CA TRP A 207 -4.15 -11.94 8.65
C TRP A 207 -5.68 -12.10 8.64
N MET A 208 -6.20 -12.89 7.70
CA MET A 208 -7.63 -13.21 7.60
C MET A 208 -8.16 -13.97 8.82
N GLU A 209 -7.40 -14.96 9.32
CA GLU A 209 -7.73 -15.68 10.54
C GLU A 209 -7.80 -14.73 11.75
N THR A 210 -6.87 -13.79 11.85
CA THR A 210 -6.86 -12.77 12.91
C THR A 210 -8.07 -11.86 12.83
N ILE A 211 -8.42 -11.36 11.63
CA ILE A 211 -9.65 -10.58 11.42
C ILE A 211 -10.88 -11.38 11.85
N LYS A 212 -10.92 -12.66 11.50
CA LYS A 212 -12.02 -13.57 11.82
C LYS A 212 -12.17 -13.79 13.33
N GLU A 213 -11.08 -14.14 14.00
CA GLU A 213 -11.04 -14.50 15.42
C GLU A 213 -11.35 -13.32 16.34
N HIS A 214 -10.85 -12.13 15.99
CA HIS A 214 -11.01 -10.92 16.80
C HIS A 214 -12.13 -9.98 16.32
N ASP A 215 -12.91 -10.39 15.32
CA ASP A 215 -13.99 -9.58 14.72
C ASP A 215 -13.54 -8.17 14.33
N ILE A 216 -12.35 -8.06 13.73
CA ILE A 216 -11.76 -6.76 13.41
C ILE A 216 -12.69 -5.99 12.47
N ALA A 217 -13.02 -4.77 12.87
CA ALA A 217 -13.97 -3.90 12.17
C ALA A 217 -15.38 -4.49 11.94
N GLY A 218 -15.78 -5.52 12.71
CA GLY A 218 -17.05 -6.23 12.54
C GLY A 218 -17.06 -7.19 11.34
N LEU A 219 -15.89 -7.59 10.82
CA LEU A 219 -15.74 -8.46 9.67
C LEU A 219 -15.57 -9.94 10.03
N GLY A 220 -15.68 -10.32 11.30
CA GLY A 220 -15.42 -11.68 11.76
C GLY A 220 -16.26 -12.72 11.02
N GLU A 221 -17.55 -12.43 10.89
CA GLU A 221 -18.49 -13.26 10.13
C GLU A 221 -18.47 -13.00 8.62
N ALA A 222 -17.74 -12.00 8.12
CA ALA A 222 -17.66 -11.68 6.70
C ALA A 222 -16.57 -12.49 5.98
N VAL A 223 -15.47 -12.81 6.66
CA VAL A 223 -14.30 -13.47 6.07
C VAL A 223 -14.53 -14.98 5.94
N VAL A 224 -14.14 -15.53 4.78
CA VAL A 224 -14.22 -16.96 4.46
C VAL A 224 -12.80 -17.50 4.28
N SER A 225 -12.33 -18.27 5.26
CA SER A 225 -11.04 -18.97 5.22
C SER A 225 -11.13 -20.31 4.44
N GLU A 226 -12.35 -20.83 4.33
CA GLU A 226 -12.64 -22.15 3.78
C GLU A 226 -12.89 -22.04 2.26
N ASN A 227 -11.79 -22.13 1.51
CA ASN A 227 -11.71 -22.65 0.14
C ASN A 227 -12.19 -21.72 -1.01
N PRO A 228 -11.32 -20.81 -1.51
CA PRO A 228 -11.72 -19.81 -2.51
C PRO A 228 -11.24 -19.95 -3.97
N ALA A 229 -10.29 -20.81 -4.36
CA ALA A 229 -9.71 -20.67 -5.72
C ALA A 229 -9.39 -21.97 -6.47
N GLN A 230 -9.93 -22.06 -7.69
CA GLN A 230 -9.52 -22.93 -8.79
C GLN A 230 -9.27 -22.04 -10.02
N ASN A 231 -8.10 -21.38 -10.17
CA ASN A 231 -7.82 -20.55 -11.35
C ASN A 231 -6.33 -20.22 -11.71
N GLY A 232 -5.32 -21.05 -11.41
CA GLY A 232 -3.99 -20.97 -12.06
C GLY A 232 -2.75 -20.92 -11.15
N LEU A 233 -1.75 -20.07 -11.46
CA LEU A 233 -0.43 -20.04 -10.76
C LEU A 233 -0.53 -19.68 -9.27
N HIS A 234 -1.48 -18.82 -8.91
CA HIS A 234 -1.86 -18.58 -7.51
C HIS A 234 -2.36 -19.85 -6.87
N ASP A 235 -3.00 -20.76 -7.61
CA ASP A 235 -3.27 -22.09 -7.09
C ASP A 235 -1.97 -22.79 -6.71
N VAL A 236 -0.83 -22.62 -7.40
CA VAL A 236 0.40 -23.32 -6.97
C VAL A 236 0.91 -22.80 -5.62
N ALA A 237 1.04 -21.48 -5.46
CA ALA A 237 1.49 -20.86 -4.21
C ALA A 237 0.45 -21.02 -3.08
N PHE A 238 -0.81 -20.73 -3.36
CA PHE A 238 -1.91 -20.89 -2.43
C PHE A 238 -2.20 -22.36 -2.11
N GLN A 239 -2.23 -23.28 -3.08
CA GLN A 239 -2.37 -24.72 -2.82
C GLN A 239 -1.16 -25.25 -2.07
N PHE A 240 0.05 -24.71 -2.28
CA PHE A 240 1.20 -25.07 -1.47
C PHE A 240 0.97 -24.70 0.00
N VAL A 241 0.56 -23.47 0.28
CA VAL A 241 0.21 -23.05 1.65
C VAL A 241 -0.95 -23.87 2.20
N GLN A 242 -2.05 -24.01 1.45
CA GLN A 242 -3.20 -24.83 1.85
C GLN A 242 -2.83 -26.30 2.08
N LYS A 243 -1.92 -26.87 1.30
CA LYS A 243 -1.45 -28.25 1.48
C LYS A 243 -0.76 -28.40 2.83
N LEU A 244 0.12 -27.47 3.19
CA LEU A 244 0.80 -27.47 4.50
C LEU A 244 -0.20 -27.30 5.64
N VAL A 245 -1.17 -26.40 5.49
CA VAL A 245 -2.25 -26.20 6.48
C VAL A 245 -3.13 -27.44 6.63
N ARG A 246 -3.51 -28.08 5.51
CA ARG A 246 -4.27 -29.36 5.52
C ARG A 246 -3.48 -30.52 6.11
N GLN A 247 -2.15 -30.44 6.12
CA GLN A 247 -1.28 -31.38 6.82
C GLN A 247 -1.20 -31.10 8.33
N GLY A 248 -1.93 -30.11 8.83
CA GLY A 248 -2.04 -29.76 10.24
C GLY A 248 -1.05 -28.70 10.71
N LYS A 249 -0.26 -28.08 9.82
CA LYS A 249 0.59 -26.96 10.20
C LYS A 249 -0.24 -25.71 10.49
N ASN A 250 0.17 -24.92 11.46
CA ASN A 250 -0.42 -23.61 11.67
C ASN A 250 0.00 -22.65 10.54
N VAL A 251 -0.90 -21.78 10.07
CA VAL A 251 -0.62 -20.85 8.95
C VAL A 251 0.55 -19.93 9.25
N TRP A 252 0.66 -19.45 10.49
CA TRP A 252 1.76 -18.60 10.94
C TRP A 252 3.11 -19.32 10.89
N GLU A 253 3.14 -20.59 11.30
CA GLU A 253 4.35 -21.42 11.19
C GLU A 253 4.77 -21.58 9.72
N VAL A 254 3.80 -21.80 8.81
CA VAL A 254 4.08 -21.87 7.37
C VAL A 254 4.70 -20.57 6.86
N TYR A 255 4.15 -19.41 7.24
CA TYR A 255 4.74 -18.12 6.90
C TYR A 255 6.18 -18.01 7.39
N GLN A 256 6.45 -18.33 8.66
CA GLN A 256 7.78 -18.27 9.25
C GLN A 256 8.78 -19.20 8.53
N GLU A 257 8.37 -20.42 8.19
CA GLU A 257 9.21 -21.38 7.45
C GLU A 257 9.55 -20.91 6.04
N ILE A 258 8.62 -20.24 5.34
CA ILE A 258 8.86 -19.69 4.01
C ILE A 258 9.85 -18.52 4.10
N VAL A 259 9.63 -17.60 5.06
CA VAL A 259 10.52 -16.46 5.30
C VAL A 259 11.94 -16.92 5.65
N SER A 260 12.08 -17.97 6.47
CA SER A 260 13.39 -18.51 6.85
C SER A 260 14.05 -19.40 5.79
N GLY A 261 13.38 -19.64 4.65
CA GLY A 261 13.88 -20.50 3.57
C GLY A 261 13.86 -22.00 3.89
N VAL A 262 13.20 -22.42 4.98
CA VAL A 262 13.04 -23.84 5.36
C VAL A 262 12.05 -24.53 4.42
N SER A 263 10.99 -23.81 4.04
CA SER A 263 9.95 -24.29 3.13
C SER A 263 10.00 -23.48 1.83
N SER A 264 10.21 -24.15 0.70
CA SER A 264 10.15 -23.56 -0.64
C SER A 264 9.38 -24.50 -1.58
N LEU A 265 8.68 -23.90 -2.55
CA LEU A 265 7.92 -24.62 -3.57
C LEU A 265 8.76 -25.64 -4.37
N PHE A 266 10.08 -25.44 -4.43
CA PHE A 266 11.00 -26.24 -5.22
C PHE A 266 11.99 -27.05 -4.38
N THR A 267 11.77 -27.21 -3.08
CA THR A 267 12.56 -28.16 -2.27
C THR A 267 12.09 -29.58 -2.58
N THR A 268 12.34 -30.06 -3.80
CA THR A 268 12.27 -31.47 -4.14
C THR A 268 13.52 -32.15 -3.61
N CYS A 269 13.34 -33.00 -2.60
CA CYS A 269 14.17 -34.15 -2.25
C CYS A 269 15.62 -34.18 -2.79
N ASP A 270 16.52 -33.43 -2.16
CA ASP A 270 17.95 -33.79 -2.13
C ASP A 270 18.29 -34.39 -0.76
N SER A 271 17.62 -35.50 -0.42
CA SER A 271 18.05 -36.35 0.68
C SER A 271 17.43 -37.75 0.56
N THR A 272 17.80 -38.48 -0.50
CA THR A 272 17.84 -39.95 -0.46
C THR A 272 19.03 -40.45 -1.29
N ASN A 273 20.05 -40.89 -0.55
CA ASN A 273 21.17 -41.79 -0.87
C ASN A 273 22.18 -41.42 -1.97
#